data_AF-A0A7S2ISP7-F1
#
_entry.id   AF-A0A7S2ISP7-F1
#
_cell.length_a   1.000
_cell.length_b   1.000
_cell.length_c   1.000
_cell.angle_alpha   90.00
_cell.angle_beta   90.00
_cell.angle_gamma   90.00
#
_symmetry.space_group_name_H-M   'P 1'
#
loop_
_entity.id
_entity.type
_entity.pdbx_description
1 polymer ?
#
loop_
_entity_poly.entity_id
_entity_poly.type
_entity_poly.pdbx_seq_one_letter_code
_entity_poly.pdbx_strand_id
1 'polypeptide(L)'
;PRMIEHCRFVCEKLRAEFVKKESMVAGSMFVILVVHLQRGHDSLFSFEYDSQWSFVFLDSVEQSADGQDMPPLGQMLHKPLIEVVGNVDFAKLLRACFRSSLARLLYPHSRKSRDLQVQIRNLLGYLEDENFVTIARTWTLKVLRQTPKNLARPSEGSVGQDCNWFAAIAGAAHELAMAGTFRAALHGHVASLVGSLLAVLLAHLDRNGGLALLCDPHKRQMWLSLSEASLSSDFSARLHTEAAAATQEDATAQHEVGTDAQTSARPFASRFPAS
;
A
#
# COMPACT_ATOMS: atom_id res chain seq x y z
N PRO A 1 -28.54 23.26 -1.41
CA PRO A 1 -29.95 22.78 -1.36
C PRO A 1 -30.81 23.31 -2.54
N ARG A 2 -31.06 24.63 -2.64
CA ARG A 2 -31.99 25.22 -3.62
C ARG A 2 -31.68 24.94 -5.10
N MET A 3 -30.40 24.87 -5.49
CA MET A 3 -30.03 24.55 -6.88
C MET A 3 -30.37 23.09 -7.26
N ILE A 4 -30.26 22.15 -6.31
CA ILE A 4 -30.54 20.74 -6.57
C ILE A 4 -32.05 20.52 -6.73
N GLU A 5 -32.86 21.15 -5.88
CA GLU A 5 -34.33 21.14 -5.99
C GLU A 5 -34.80 21.75 -7.31
N HIS A 6 -34.20 22.87 -7.71
CA HIS A 6 -34.50 23.47 -9.01
C HIS A 6 -34.16 22.53 -10.18
N CYS A 7 -32.98 21.91 -10.15
CA CYS A 7 -32.59 20.91 -11.15
C CYS A 7 -33.55 19.72 -11.18
N ARG A 8 -34.00 19.22 -10.02
CA ARG A 8 -34.99 18.14 -9.94
C ARG A 8 -36.29 18.51 -10.63
N PHE A 9 -36.84 19.67 -10.30
CA PHE A 9 -38.07 20.16 -10.90
C PHE A 9 -37.96 20.30 -12.42
N VAL A 10 -36.85 20.84 -12.92
CA VAL A 10 -36.60 20.98 -14.36
C VAL A 10 -36.51 19.61 -15.03
N CYS A 11 -35.77 18.66 -14.45
CA CYS A 11 -35.66 17.31 -15.00
C CYS A 11 -37.00 16.58 -15.01
N GLU A 12 -37.83 16.71 -13.97
CA GLU A 12 -39.16 16.11 -13.94
C GLU A 12 -40.09 16.71 -14.99
N LYS A 13 -40.06 18.03 -15.16
CA LYS A 13 -40.83 18.71 -16.20
C LYS A 13 -40.44 18.19 -17.59
N LEU A 14 -39.14 18.11 -17.88
CA LEU A 14 -38.62 17.60 -19.15
C LEU A 14 -38.98 16.12 -19.36
N ARG A 15 -38.89 15.29 -18.31
CA ARG A 15 -39.30 13.88 -18.36
C ARG A 15 -40.80 13.75 -18.65
N ALA A 16 -41.64 14.56 -18.02
CA ALA A 16 -43.09 14.55 -18.26
C ALA A 16 -43.43 15.01 -19.69
N GLU A 17 -42.70 15.99 -20.24
CA GLU A 17 -42.84 16.42 -21.64
C GLU A 17 -42.40 15.32 -22.62
N PHE A 18 -41.31 14.61 -22.31
CA PHE A 18 -40.83 13.48 -23.09
C PHE A 18 -41.86 12.33 -23.15
N VAL A 19 -42.38 11.92 -21.99
CA VAL A 19 -43.42 10.88 -21.89
C VAL A 19 -44.69 11.26 -22.67
N LYS A 20 -45.07 12.55 -22.67
CA LYS A 20 -46.23 13.04 -23.43
C LYS A 20 -45.99 13.07 -24.94
N LYS A 21 -44.76 13.30 -25.41
CA LYS A 21 -44.42 13.36 -26.84
C LYS A 21 -44.17 11.98 -27.46
N GLU A 22 -43.58 11.06 -26.71
CA GLU A 22 -43.16 9.74 -27.22
C GLU A 22 -44.13 8.60 -26.89
N SER A 23 -45.42 8.87 -26.65
CA SER A 23 -46.43 7.81 -26.40
C SER A 23 -46.64 6.83 -27.58
N MET A 24 -45.78 6.84 -28.60
CA MET A 24 -45.77 5.93 -29.75
C MET A 24 -44.44 5.17 -29.96
N VAL A 25 -43.37 5.43 -29.20
CA VAL A 25 -42.10 4.69 -29.33
C VAL A 25 -41.61 4.26 -27.95
N ALA A 26 -41.27 2.98 -27.81
CA ALA A 26 -40.90 2.32 -26.55
C ALA A 26 -39.53 2.77 -26.00
N GLY A 27 -39.39 4.03 -25.62
CA GLY A 27 -38.18 4.59 -25.00
C GLY A 27 -38.32 4.75 -23.49
N SER A 28 -37.34 4.23 -22.73
CA SER A 28 -37.21 4.47 -21.29
C SER A 28 -36.26 5.65 -21.06
N MET A 29 -36.67 6.67 -20.31
CA MET A 29 -35.79 7.77 -19.88
C MET A 29 -35.41 7.60 -18.40
N PHE A 30 -34.10 7.52 -18.14
CA PHE A 30 -33.55 7.50 -16.78
C PHE A 30 -32.88 8.84 -16.47
N VAL A 31 -33.19 9.42 -15.32
CA VAL A 31 -32.57 10.67 -14.84
C VAL A 31 -31.72 10.33 -13.62
N ILE A 32 -30.43 10.62 -13.69
CA ILE A 32 -29.48 10.40 -12.60
C ILE A 32 -28.86 11.75 -12.22
N LEU A 33 -29.11 12.17 -10.98
CA LEU A 33 -28.48 13.36 -10.40
C LEU A 33 -27.31 12.91 -9.53
N VAL A 34 -26.09 13.23 -9.97
CA VAL A 34 -24.87 12.95 -9.20
C VAL A 34 -24.53 14.15 -8.34
N VAL A 35 -24.52 13.95 -7.03
CA VAL A 35 -24.10 14.98 -6.06
C VAL A 35 -22.78 14.53 -5.46
N HIS A 36 -21.71 15.26 -5.78
CA HIS A 36 -20.40 15.00 -5.20
C HIS A 36 -20.30 15.66 -3.82
N LEU A 37 -20.12 14.85 -2.78
CA LEU A 37 -19.95 15.29 -1.41
C LEU A 37 -18.52 15.00 -0.96
N GLN A 38 -17.82 16.04 -0.49
CA GLN A 38 -16.49 15.88 0.09
C GLN A 38 -16.60 15.48 1.56
N ARG A 39 -15.84 14.47 1.96
CA ARG A 39 -15.69 14.10 3.37
C ARG A 39 -15.04 15.24 4.15
N GLY A 40 -15.49 15.48 5.39
CA GLY A 40 -14.97 16.53 6.26
C GLY A 40 -15.60 17.92 6.07
N HIS A 41 -16.45 18.11 5.06
CA HIS A 41 -17.32 19.28 4.97
C HIS A 41 -18.69 18.93 5.56
N ASP A 42 -19.02 19.53 6.71
CA ASP A 42 -20.36 19.49 7.29
C ASP A 42 -21.33 20.33 6.45
N SER A 43 -21.69 19.77 5.31
CA SER A 43 -22.78 20.30 4.50
C SER A 43 -24.04 19.56 4.89
N LEU A 44 -24.93 20.25 5.61
CA LEU A 44 -26.26 19.74 5.90
C LEU A 44 -27.05 19.64 4.58
N PHE A 45 -27.02 18.45 3.98
CA PHE A 45 -27.87 18.10 2.85
C PHE A 45 -29.08 17.34 3.38
N SER A 46 -30.25 17.98 3.33
CA SER A 46 -31.52 17.29 3.50
C SER A 46 -31.98 16.77 2.14
N PHE A 47 -32.16 15.46 2.04
CA PHE A 47 -32.87 14.86 0.93
C PHE A 47 -34.35 14.77 1.32
N GLU A 48 -35.21 15.52 0.64
CA GLU A 48 -36.64 15.23 0.70
C GLU A 48 -36.87 13.88 0.00
N TYR A 49 -37.31 12.89 0.78
CA TYR A 49 -37.69 11.56 0.29
C TYR A 49 -39.02 11.66 -0.45
N ASP A 50 -39.01 12.27 -1.63
CA ASP A 50 -40.10 12.10 -2.58
C ASP A 50 -40.04 10.67 -3.12
N SER A 51 -41.18 9.98 -3.06
CA SER A 51 -41.41 8.63 -3.61
C SER A 51 -40.96 8.43 -5.06
N GLN A 52 -40.84 9.50 -5.85
CA GLN A 52 -40.42 9.44 -7.25
C GLN A 52 -38.90 9.32 -7.44
N TRP A 53 -38.11 9.64 -6.42
CA TRP A 53 -36.65 9.60 -6.47
C TRP A 53 -36.10 8.47 -5.61
N SER A 54 -35.29 7.61 -6.21
CA SER A 54 -34.47 6.65 -5.47
C SER A 54 -33.13 7.28 -5.10
N PHE A 55 -32.74 7.10 -3.84
CA PHE A 55 -31.49 7.63 -3.30
C PHE A 55 -30.50 6.49 -3.13
N VAL A 56 -29.31 6.65 -3.71
CA VAL A 56 -28.22 5.69 -3.58
C VAL A 56 -26.98 6.46 -3.17
N PHE A 57 -26.36 6.03 -2.09
CA PHE A 57 -25.03 6.50 -1.72
C PHE A 57 -23.98 5.66 -2.44
N LEU A 58 -23.14 6.32 -3.23
CA LEU A 58 -22.01 5.70 -3.90
C LEU A 58 -20.74 6.38 -3.39
N ASP A 59 -19.88 5.61 -2.73
CA ASP A 59 -18.60 6.10 -2.21
C ASP A 59 -17.55 6.29 -3.31
N SER A 60 -17.62 5.46 -4.36
CA SER A 60 -16.79 5.61 -5.56
C SER A 60 -17.62 5.29 -6.79
N VAL A 61 -17.41 6.08 -7.86
CA VAL A 61 -18.08 5.95 -9.16
C VAL A 61 -17.20 5.20 -10.16
N GLU A 62 -15.92 4.99 -9.84
CA GLU A 62 -14.97 4.29 -10.71
C GLU A 62 -15.32 2.81 -10.80
N GLN A 63 -15.30 2.28 -12.03
CA GLN A 63 -15.46 0.85 -12.23
C GLN A 63 -14.34 0.12 -11.48
N SER A 64 -14.71 -0.86 -10.67
CA SER A 64 -13.78 -1.73 -9.94
C SER A 64 -12.67 -2.32 -10.82
N ALA A 65 -12.91 -2.38 -12.14
CA ALA A 65 -12.11 -3.03 -13.16
C ALA A 65 -10.95 -2.19 -13.76
N ASP A 66 -11.03 -0.84 -13.75
CA ASP A 66 -10.06 -0.01 -14.52
C ASP A 66 -8.76 0.33 -13.75
N GLY A 67 -8.62 -0.15 -12.51
CA GLY A 67 -7.41 0.00 -11.68
C GLY A 67 -7.06 -1.30 -10.96
N GLN A 68 -6.67 -2.34 -11.71
CA GLN A 68 -6.40 -3.75 -11.34
C GLN A 68 -5.43 -4.01 -10.16
N ASP A 69 -5.09 -3.03 -9.33
CA ASP A 69 -4.03 -3.18 -8.34
C ASP A 69 -4.54 -3.76 -7.02
N MET A 70 -5.84 -3.65 -6.73
CA MET A 70 -6.48 -4.18 -5.51
C MET A 70 -7.82 -4.88 -5.79
N PRO A 71 -8.15 -5.95 -5.04
CA PRO A 71 -9.42 -6.65 -5.17
C PRO A 71 -10.63 -5.76 -4.84
N PRO A 72 -11.85 -6.12 -5.31
CA PRO A 72 -13.07 -5.38 -4.99
C PRO A 72 -13.31 -5.27 -3.48
N LEU A 73 -13.93 -4.17 -3.04
CA LEU A 73 -14.17 -3.89 -1.62
C LEU A 73 -14.86 -5.06 -0.89
N GLY A 74 -15.89 -5.65 -1.49
CA GLY A 74 -16.59 -6.81 -0.90
C GLY A 74 -15.67 -8.01 -0.67
N GLN A 75 -14.66 -8.21 -1.51
CA GLN A 75 -13.68 -9.28 -1.30
C GLN A 75 -12.62 -8.91 -0.25
N MET A 76 -12.28 -7.63 -0.11
CA MET A 76 -11.32 -7.16 0.90
C MET A 76 -11.85 -7.28 2.32
N LEU A 77 -13.14 -7.00 2.54
CA LEU A 77 -13.75 -6.95 3.88
C LEU A 77 -14.01 -8.34 4.49
N HIS A 78 -14.06 -9.39 3.67
CA HIS A 78 -14.30 -10.75 4.14
C HIS A 78 -13.04 -11.62 4.19
N LYS A 79 -11.88 -11.03 3.88
CA LYS A 79 -10.59 -11.74 3.84
C LYS A 79 -9.62 -11.21 4.88
N PRO A 80 -8.80 -12.08 5.48
CA PRO A 80 -7.71 -11.63 6.33
C PRO A 80 -6.71 -10.81 5.51
N LEU A 81 -6.03 -9.86 6.17
CA LEU A 81 -5.11 -8.93 5.52
C LEU A 81 -4.06 -9.64 4.65
N ILE A 82 -3.56 -10.79 5.10
CA ILE A 82 -2.56 -11.57 4.35
C ILE A 82 -3.08 -12.09 3.02
N GLU A 83 -4.36 -12.44 2.92
CA GLU A 83 -4.95 -12.88 1.66
C GLU A 83 -5.20 -11.69 0.73
N VAL A 84 -5.50 -10.52 1.29
CA VAL A 84 -5.61 -9.29 0.49
C VAL A 84 -4.25 -8.98 -0.12
N VAL A 85 -3.20 -8.82 0.70
CA VAL A 85 -1.82 -8.58 0.23
C VAL A 85 -1.31 -9.72 -0.65
N GLY A 86 -1.74 -10.95 -0.39
CA GLY A 86 -1.37 -12.13 -1.16
C GLY A 86 -2.00 -12.21 -2.55
N ASN A 87 -3.07 -11.46 -2.84
CA ASN A 87 -3.80 -11.54 -4.13
C ASN A 87 -3.62 -10.29 -5.02
N VAL A 88 -2.83 -9.31 -4.58
CA VAL A 88 -2.55 -8.09 -5.35
C VAL A 88 -1.39 -8.30 -6.33
N ASP A 89 -1.34 -7.45 -7.36
CA ASP A 89 -0.15 -7.31 -8.20
C ASP A 89 0.98 -6.69 -7.36
N PHE A 90 1.81 -7.56 -6.79
CA PHE A 90 2.84 -7.16 -5.84
C PHE A 90 3.90 -6.25 -6.49
N ALA A 91 4.22 -6.45 -7.77
CA ALA A 91 5.20 -5.62 -8.47
C ALA A 91 4.69 -4.18 -8.60
N LYS A 92 3.42 -4.00 -8.98
CA LYS A 92 2.80 -2.66 -9.04
C LYS A 92 2.68 -2.03 -7.66
N LEU A 93 2.28 -2.80 -6.64
CA LEU A 93 2.19 -2.30 -5.27
C LEU A 93 3.54 -1.80 -4.76
N LEU A 94 4.62 -2.57 -4.98
CA LEU A 94 5.98 -2.17 -4.62
C LEU A 94 6.40 -0.89 -5.38
N ARG A 95 6.06 -0.77 -6.67
CA ARG A 95 6.36 0.43 -7.46
C ARG A 95 5.63 1.67 -6.93
N ALA A 96 4.38 1.50 -6.48
CA ALA A 96 3.57 2.57 -5.92
C ALA A 96 4.14 3.10 -4.59
N CYS A 97 4.63 2.22 -3.71
CA CYS A 97 5.22 2.62 -2.43
C CYS A 97 6.74 2.84 -2.47
N PHE A 98 7.43 2.49 -3.56
CA PHE A 98 8.89 2.53 -3.65
C PHE A 98 9.50 3.87 -3.23
N ARG A 99 8.96 4.99 -3.72
CA ARG A 99 9.52 6.31 -3.44
C ARG A 99 9.40 6.69 -1.96
N SER A 100 8.27 6.38 -1.32
CA SER A 100 8.09 6.64 0.11
C SER A 100 8.97 5.72 0.94
N SER A 101 9.11 4.45 0.58
CA SER A 101 10.03 3.52 1.24
C SER A 101 11.50 3.97 1.14
N LEU A 102 11.94 4.41 -0.05
CA LEU A 102 13.32 4.87 -0.24
C LEU A 102 13.63 6.13 0.57
N ALA A 103 12.67 7.04 0.70
CA ALA A 103 12.83 8.27 1.47
C ALA A 103 13.01 8.01 2.98
N ARG A 104 12.62 6.83 3.47
CA ARG A 104 12.80 6.40 4.86
C ARG A 104 14.19 5.81 5.12
N LEU A 105 15.00 5.58 4.10
CA LEU A 105 16.34 5.01 4.28
C LEU A 105 17.36 6.09 4.68
N LEU A 106 18.00 5.88 5.83
CA LEU A 106 19.11 6.70 6.31
C LEU A 106 20.43 6.02 6.01
N TYR A 107 21.27 6.70 5.24
CA TYR A 107 22.59 6.20 4.93
C TYR A 107 23.64 6.91 5.79
N PRO A 108 24.63 6.19 6.33
CA PRO A 108 25.62 6.75 7.24
C PRO A 108 26.58 7.75 6.56
N HIS A 109 26.62 7.75 5.23
CA HIS A 109 27.48 8.64 4.45
C HIS A 109 26.66 9.51 3.51
N SER A 110 27.09 10.77 3.36
CA SER A 110 26.53 11.67 2.35
C SER A 110 26.79 11.12 0.95
N ARG A 111 25.74 10.82 0.21
CA ARG A 111 25.83 10.25 -1.14
C ARG A 111 25.76 11.35 -2.17
N LYS A 112 26.55 11.24 -3.25
CA LYS A 112 26.50 12.22 -4.34
C LYS A 112 25.18 12.06 -5.09
N SER A 113 24.66 13.16 -5.64
CA SER A 113 23.40 13.16 -6.39
C SER A 113 23.39 12.14 -7.54
N ARG A 114 24.52 11.98 -8.23
CA ARG A 114 24.69 10.97 -9.31
C ARG A 114 24.52 9.54 -8.80
N ASP A 115 25.08 9.21 -7.64
CA ASP A 115 25.03 7.86 -7.09
C ASP A 115 23.59 7.51 -6.66
N LEU A 116 22.85 8.48 -6.12
CA LEU A 116 21.43 8.35 -5.80
C LEU A 116 20.59 8.08 -7.05
N GLN A 117 20.83 8.80 -8.15
CA GLN A 117 20.11 8.57 -9.41
C GLN A 117 20.36 7.17 -9.99
N VAL A 118 21.62 6.70 -9.94
CA VAL A 118 21.98 5.35 -10.37
C VAL A 118 21.27 4.32 -9.51
N GLN A 119 21.28 4.49 -8.18
CA GLN A 119 20.61 3.58 -7.27
C GLN A 119 19.10 3.53 -7.53
N ILE A 120 18.43 4.68 -7.62
CA ILE A 120 16.99 4.76 -7.90
C ILE A 120 16.64 4.01 -9.18
N ARG A 121 17.43 4.22 -10.25
CA ARG A 121 17.22 3.54 -11.53
C ARG A 121 17.40 2.03 -11.40
N ASN A 122 18.44 1.58 -10.70
CA ASN A 122 18.69 0.15 -10.50
C ASN A 122 17.57 -0.51 -9.69
N LEU A 123 17.16 0.13 -8.58
CA LEU A 123 16.07 -0.35 -7.73
C LEU A 123 14.74 -0.43 -8.48
N LEU A 124 14.41 0.58 -9.28
CA LEU A 124 13.23 0.53 -10.15
C LEU A 124 13.30 -0.64 -11.14
N GLY A 125 14.49 -0.95 -11.67
CA GLY A 125 14.71 -2.13 -12.49
C GLY A 125 14.52 -3.45 -11.72
N TYR A 126 14.90 -3.51 -10.44
CA TYR A 126 14.67 -4.70 -9.61
C TYR A 126 13.19 -4.91 -9.26
N LEU A 127 12.38 -3.85 -9.24
CA LEU A 127 10.93 -3.98 -9.06
C LEU A 127 10.22 -4.58 -10.28
N GLU A 128 10.90 -4.66 -11.42
CA GLU A 128 10.45 -5.33 -12.64
C GLU A 128 11.00 -6.77 -12.75
N ASP A 129 11.93 -7.16 -11.86
CA ASP A 129 12.54 -8.48 -11.84
C ASP A 129 11.73 -9.45 -10.97
N GLU A 130 11.19 -10.50 -11.61
CA GLU A 130 10.34 -11.50 -10.95
C GLU A 130 11.01 -12.17 -9.74
N ASN A 131 12.33 -12.38 -9.77
CA ASN A 131 13.04 -13.02 -8.66
C ASN A 131 13.05 -12.11 -7.44
N PHE A 132 13.40 -10.84 -7.63
CA PHE A 132 13.41 -9.85 -6.55
C PHE A 132 12.01 -9.62 -5.99
N VAL A 133 11.00 -9.48 -6.86
CA VAL A 133 9.59 -9.34 -6.45
C VAL A 133 9.12 -10.56 -5.66
N THR A 134 9.49 -11.76 -6.07
CA THR A 134 9.14 -13.01 -5.37
C THR A 134 9.78 -13.08 -3.99
N ILE A 135 11.06 -12.70 -3.85
CA ILE A 135 11.74 -12.62 -2.55
C ILE A 135 11.04 -11.62 -1.64
N ALA A 136 10.79 -10.40 -2.14
CA ALA A 136 10.12 -9.35 -1.38
C ALA A 136 8.72 -9.77 -0.93
N ARG A 137 7.95 -10.41 -1.83
CA ARG A 137 6.61 -10.93 -1.53
C ARG A 137 6.66 -12.02 -0.47
N THR A 138 7.50 -13.02 -0.65
CA THR A 138 7.62 -14.16 0.26
C THR A 138 8.02 -13.71 1.65
N TRP A 139 9.00 -12.81 1.75
CA TRP A 139 9.42 -12.23 3.02
C TRP A 139 8.31 -11.38 3.65
N THR A 140 7.65 -10.51 2.90
CA THR A 140 6.53 -9.68 3.39
C THR A 140 5.42 -10.54 3.97
N LEU A 141 4.98 -11.58 3.24
CA LEU A 141 3.94 -12.49 3.71
C LEU A 141 4.40 -13.30 4.93
N LYS A 142 5.68 -13.70 4.99
CA LYS A 142 6.25 -14.36 6.18
C LYS A 142 6.18 -13.45 7.41
N VAL A 143 6.58 -12.18 7.28
CA VAL A 143 6.48 -11.19 8.36
C VAL A 143 5.03 -11.04 8.82
N LEU A 144 4.08 -10.84 7.89
CA LEU A 144 2.66 -10.71 8.24
C LEU A 144 2.10 -11.95 8.97
N ARG A 145 2.59 -13.16 8.66
CA ARG A 145 2.19 -14.39 9.38
C ARG A 145 2.74 -14.47 10.80
N GLN A 146 3.97 -13.99 11.00
CA GLN A 146 4.73 -14.19 12.24
C GLN A 146 4.56 -13.04 13.22
N THR A 147 4.34 -11.82 12.74
CA THR A 147 4.23 -10.64 13.59
C THR A 147 2.90 -10.66 14.34
N PRO A 148 2.91 -10.64 15.68
CA PRO A 148 1.70 -10.63 16.49
C PRO A 148 0.92 -9.33 16.28
N LYS A 149 -0.40 -9.42 16.21
CA LYS A 149 -1.30 -8.26 16.10
C LYS A 149 -1.11 -7.29 17.27
N ASN A 150 -0.90 -7.85 18.46
CA ASN A 150 -0.67 -7.11 19.69
C ASN A 150 0.63 -7.60 20.34
N LEU A 151 1.64 -6.73 20.42
CA LEU A 151 2.94 -7.08 21.03
C LEU A 151 2.79 -7.44 22.52
N ALA A 152 1.82 -6.84 23.23
CA ALA A 152 1.53 -7.16 24.62
C ALA A 152 0.75 -8.46 24.80
N ARG A 153 0.08 -8.95 23.75
CA ARG A 153 -0.73 -10.18 23.76
C ARG A 153 -0.53 -10.99 22.48
N PRO A 154 0.61 -11.70 22.36
CA PRO A 154 0.95 -12.47 21.15
C PRO A 154 -0.04 -13.60 20.83
N SER A 155 -0.84 -14.02 21.81
CA SER A 155 -1.88 -15.05 21.64
C SER A 155 -3.12 -14.57 20.88
N GLU A 156 -3.28 -13.26 20.63
CA GLU A 156 -4.43 -12.69 19.90
C GLU A 156 -4.35 -12.88 18.37
N GLY A 157 -3.32 -13.59 17.88
CA GLY A 157 -3.09 -13.87 16.46
C GLY A 157 -2.08 -12.92 15.82
N SER A 158 -1.83 -13.09 14.52
CA SER A 158 -0.89 -12.26 13.76
C SER A 158 -1.58 -11.13 13.01
N VAL A 159 -0.80 -10.08 12.67
CA VAL A 159 -1.27 -8.95 11.86
C VAL A 159 -1.89 -9.43 10.55
N GLY A 160 -1.26 -10.43 9.90
CA GLY A 160 -1.75 -10.99 8.64
C GLY A 160 -3.08 -11.75 8.78
N GLN A 161 -3.37 -12.35 9.94
CA GLN A 161 -4.60 -13.09 10.20
C GLN A 161 -5.76 -12.20 10.67
N ASP A 162 -5.54 -10.89 10.81
CA ASP A 162 -6.58 -9.98 11.24
C ASP A 162 -7.70 -9.88 10.20
N CYS A 163 -8.90 -10.36 10.52
CA CYS A 163 -10.09 -10.22 9.69
C CYS A 163 -10.76 -8.85 9.85
N ASN A 164 -10.39 -8.08 10.88
CA ASN A 164 -10.99 -6.78 11.20
C ASN A 164 -10.01 -5.62 10.99
N TRP A 165 -8.97 -5.83 10.17
CA TRP A 165 -7.90 -4.85 9.91
C TRP A 165 -8.45 -3.51 9.37
N PHE A 166 -9.58 -3.55 8.66
CA PHE A 166 -10.24 -2.36 8.10
C PHE A 166 -11.01 -1.53 9.14
N ALA A 167 -11.30 -2.06 10.33
CA ALA A 167 -12.16 -1.41 11.32
C ALA A 167 -11.54 -0.12 11.87
N ALA A 168 -10.22 -0.10 12.08
CA ALA A 168 -9.49 1.09 12.50
C ALA A 168 -9.63 2.23 11.46
N ILE A 169 -9.54 1.88 10.18
CA ILE A 169 -9.65 2.83 9.06
C ILE A 169 -11.07 3.36 8.94
N ALA A 170 -12.08 2.49 9.12
CA ALA A 170 -13.49 2.89 9.12
C ALA A 170 -13.82 3.90 10.25
N GLY A 171 -13.13 3.80 11.40
CA GLY A 171 -13.25 4.76 12.50
C GLY A 171 -12.40 6.03 12.34
N ALA A 172 -11.42 6.03 11.45
CA ALA A 172 -10.47 7.13 11.27
C ALA A 172 -11.04 8.21 10.33
N ALA A 173 -11.93 9.06 10.84
CA ALA A 173 -12.60 10.11 10.07
C ALA A 173 -11.63 11.01 9.27
N HIS A 174 -10.47 11.34 9.85
CA HIS A 174 -9.46 12.16 9.19
C HIS A 174 -8.81 11.43 7.99
N GLU A 175 -8.41 10.17 8.16
CA GLU A 175 -7.81 9.38 7.07
C GLU A 175 -8.80 9.15 5.93
N LEU A 176 -10.06 8.87 6.25
CA LEU A 176 -11.13 8.78 5.26
C LEU A 176 -11.33 10.09 4.51
N ALA A 177 -11.27 11.22 5.20
CA ALA A 177 -11.40 12.53 4.57
C ALA A 177 -10.24 12.83 3.62
N MET A 178 -9.01 12.50 4.02
CA MET A 178 -7.81 12.66 3.19
C MET A 178 -7.82 11.75 1.96
N ALA A 179 -8.26 10.50 2.11
CA ALA A 179 -8.34 9.54 1.02
C ALA A 179 -9.53 9.77 0.08
N GLY A 180 -10.55 10.52 0.52
CA GLY A 180 -11.77 10.82 -0.22
C GLY A 180 -12.78 9.66 -0.25
N THR A 181 -12.33 8.44 -0.53
CA THR A 181 -13.16 7.22 -0.56
C THR A 181 -12.65 6.19 0.43
N PHE A 182 -13.53 5.32 0.93
CA PHE A 182 -13.15 4.22 1.82
C PHE A 182 -12.21 3.25 1.11
N ARG A 183 -12.46 2.94 -0.16
CA ARG A 183 -11.58 2.08 -0.96
C ARG A 183 -10.16 2.65 -1.06
N ALA A 184 -10.04 3.95 -1.34
CA ALA A 184 -8.75 4.62 -1.40
C ALA A 184 -8.03 4.59 -0.05
N ALA A 185 -8.76 4.74 1.07
CA ALA A 185 -8.19 4.64 2.41
C ALA A 185 -7.65 3.23 2.70
N LEU A 186 -8.41 2.18 2.36
CA LEU A 186 -7.95 0.80 2.51
C LEU A 186 -6.71 0.51 1.66
N HIS A 187 -6.70 0.98 0.40
CA HIS A 187 -5.54 0.83 -0.46
C HIS A 187 -4.31 1.57 0.09
N GLY A 188 -4.49 2.82 0.54
CA GLY A 188 -3.44 3.62 1.15
C GLY A 188 -2.85 2.95 2.40
N HIS A 189 -3.69 2.34 3.24
CA HIS A 189 -3.25 1.59 4.40
C HIS A 189 -2.39 0.38 4.01
N VAL A 190 -2.86 -0.44 3.06
CA VAL A 190 -2.09 -1.60 2.57
C VAL A 190 -0.77 -1.18 1.95
N ALA A 191 -0.78 -0.14 1.10
CA ALA A 191 0.41 0.40 0.47
C ALA A 191 1.40 0.99 1.49
N SER A 192 0.91 1.64 2.54
CA SER A 192 1.73 2.16 3.63
C SER A 192 2.42 1.03 4.39
N LEU A 193 1.67 -0.01 4.78
CA LEU A 193 2.19 -1.18 5.47
C LEU A 193 3.26 -1.90 4.64
N VAL A 194 2.96 -2.22 3.38
CA VAL A 194 3.91 -2.86 2.47
C VAL A 194 5.10 -1.94 2.21
N GLY A 195 4.89 -0.62 2.14
CA GLY A 195 5.95 0.38 2.02
C GLY A 195 6.90 0.41 3.23
N SER A 196 6.39 0.29 4.45
CA SER A 196 7.20 0.20 5.67
C SER A 196 8.06 -1.07 5.66
N LEU A 197 7.44 -2.21 5.33
CA LEU A 197 8.16 -3.48 5.20
C LEU A 197 9.20 -3.45 4.08
N LEU A 198 8.89 -2.83 2.93
CA LEU A 198 9.85 -2.65 1.85
C LEU A 198 11.04 -1.78 2.28
N ALA A 199 10.83 -0.75 3.10
CA ALA A 199 11.91 0.08 3.61
C ALA A 199 12.86 -0.74 4.50
N VAL A 200 12.33 -1.54 5.43
CA VAL A 200 13.13 -2.47 6.25
C VAL A 200 13.89 -3.47 5.39
N LEU A 201 13.22 -4.06 4.40
CA LEU A 201 13.84 -5.01 3.47
C LEU A 201 15.00 -4.37 2.69
N LEU A 202 14.79 -3.17 2.14
CA LEU A 202 15.82 -2.44 1.41
C LEU A 202 16.97 -2.04 2.33
N ALA A 203 16.71 -1.60 3.55
CA ALA A 203 17.75 -1.27 4.52
C ALA A 203 18.65 -2.49 4.84
N HIS A 204 18.04 -3.67 4.94
CA HIS A 204 18.77 -4.91 5.17
C HIS A 204 19.57 -5.37 3.95
N LEU A 205 18.96 -5.36 2.76
CA LEU A 205 19.58 -5.85 1.52
C LEU A 205 20.63 -4.88 0.94
N ASP A 206 20.48 -3.58 1.20
CA ASP A 206 21.42 -2.54 0.75
C ASP A 206 22.57 -2.32 1.74
N ARG A 207 22.66 -3.11 2.81
CA ARG A 207 23.79 -3.09 3.75
C ARG A 207 25.11 -3.21 2.97
N ASN A 208 26.05 -2.30 3.22
CA ASN A 208 27.31 -2.16 2.47
C ASN A 208 27.16 -2.00 0.94
N GLY A 209 26.02 -1.51 0.45
CA GLY A 209 25.75 -1.37 -0.98
C GLY A 209 25.47 -2.71 -1.68
N GLY A 210 24.96 -3.70 -0.94
CA GLY A 210 24.69 -5.05 -1.44
C GLY A 210 23.81 -5.08 -2.69
N LEU A 211 22.84 -4.16 -2.83
CA LEU A 211 21.94 -4.13 -3.97
C LEU A 211 22.65 -3.83 -5.29
N ALA A 212 23.81 -3.14 -5.27
CA ALA A 212 24.57 -2.91 -6.50
C ALA A 212 25.08 -4.22 -7.14
N LEU A 213 25.22 -5.29 -6.36
CA LEU A 213 25.68 -6.59 -6.84
C LEU A 213 24.66 -7.32 -7.71
N LEU A 214 23.37 -6.97 -7.61
CA LEU A 214 22.32 -7.51 -8.47
C LEU A 214 22.47 -7.12 -9.94
N CYS A 215 23.17 -6.01 -10.22
CA CYS A 215 23.51 -5.58 -11.59
C CYS A 215 24.63 -6.40 -12.22
N ASP A 216 25.43 -7.13 -11.43
CA ASP A 216 26.55 -7.94 -11.92
C ASP A 216 26.06 -9.37 -12.21
N PRO A 217 26.02 -9.81 -13.49
CA PRO A 217 25.50 -11.13 -13.85
C PRO A 217 26.23 -12.28 -13.15
N HIS A 218 27.53 -12.12 -12.86
CA HIS A 218 28.34 -13.16 -12.23
C HIS A 218 28.07 -13.29 -10.73
N LYS A 219 27.62 -12.22 -10.07
CA LYS A 219 27.35 -12.19 -8.62
C LYS A 219 25.88 -12.33 -8.29
N ARG A 220 24.99 -12.05 -9.24
CA ARG A 220 23.55 -12.04 -9.08
C ARG A 220 22.99 -13.32 -8.46
N GLN A 221 23.36 -14.49 -9.00
CA GLN A 221 22.83 -15.77 -8.50
C GLN A 221 23.22 -16.02 -7.04
N MET A 222 24.50 -15.78 -6.71
CA MET A 222 25.00 -15.90 -5.34
C MET A 222 24.31 -14.90 -4.42
N TRP A 223 24.12 -13.66 -4.88
CA TRP A 223 23.42 -12.64 -4.11
C TRP A 223 21.98 -13.04 -3.80
N LEU A 224 21.24 -13.58 -4.76
CA LEU A 224 19.86 -14.04 -4.55
C LEU A 224 19.82 -15.15 -3.51
N SER A 225 20.67 -16.18 -3.63
CA SER A 225 20.73 -17.28 -2.67
C SER A 225 21.11 -16.83 -1.26
N LEU A 226 22.10 -15.92 -1.14
CA LEU A 226 22.50 -15.38 0.16
C LEU A 226 21.42 -14.48 0.78
N SER A 227 20.70 -13.73 -0.05
CA SER A 227 19.60 -12.87 0.41
C SER A 227 18.45 -13.72 0.94
N GLU A 228 18.03 -14.75 0.21
CA GLU A 228 17.02 -15.70 0.68
C GLU A 228 17.44 -16.37 2.00
N ALA A 229 18.69 -16.85 2.08
CA ALA A 229 19.22 -17.43 3.30
C ALA A 229 19.19 -16.42 4.47
N SER A 230 19.63 -15.17 4.24
CA SER A 230 19.64 -14.12 5.25
C SER A 230 18.23 -13.74 5.74
N LEU A 231 17.27 -13.63 4.84
CA LEU A 231 15.87 -13.32 5.16
C LEU A 231 15.13 -14.48 5.85
N SER A 232 15.59 -15.71 5.60
CA SER A 232 15.01 -16.91 6.20
C SER A 232 15.61 -17.28 7.56
N SER A 233 16.83 -16.80 7.84
CA SER A 233 17.63 -17.17 9.00
C SER A 233 17.09 -16.63 10.32
N ASP A 234 17.01 -17.51 11.33
CA ASP A 234 16.69 -17.15 12.72
C ASP A 234 17.74 -16.21 13.35
N PHE A 235 18.95 -16.15 12.79
CA PHE A 235 20.01 -15.23 13.24
C PHE A 235 19.75 -13.77 12.85
N SER A 236 18.76 -13.51 11.99
CA SER A 236 18.33 -12.17 11.60
C SER A 236 17.34 -11.56 12.60
N ALA A 237 17.55 -11.78 13.90
CA ALA A 237 16.65 -11.30 14.96
C ALA A 237 16.37 -9.79 14.88
N ARG A 238 17.40 -9.00 14.55
CA ARG A 238 17.26 -7.55 14.34
C ARG A 238 16.28 -7.22 13.21
N LEU A 239 16.37 -7.92 12.08
CA LEU A 239 15.46 -7.74 10.95
C LEU A 239 14.02 -8.07 11.35
N HIS A 240 13.81 -9.14 12.13
CA HIS A 240 12.48 -9.51 12.61
C HIS A 240 11.91 -8.47 13.57
N THR A 241 12.72 -7.90 14.46
CA THR A 241 12.29 -6.82 15.36
C THR A 241 11.93 -5.55 14.58
N GLU A 242 12.78 -5.11 13.66
CA GLU A 242 12.52 -3.94 12.81
C GLU A 242 11.29 -4.15 11.93
N ALA A 243 11.11 -5.35 11.36
CA ALA A 243 9.93 -5.69 10.58
C ALA A 243 8.64 -5.71 11.42
N ALA A 244 8.70 -6.21 12.66
CA ALA A 244 7.56 -6.16 13.57
C ALA A 244 7.18 -4.73 13.95
N ALA A 245 8.19 -3.89 14.26
CA ALA A 245 7.98 -2.47 14.54
C ALA A 245 7.37 -1.75 13.33
N ALA A 246 7.88 -2.00 12.12
CA ALA A 246 7.36 -1.43 10.87
C ALA A 246 5.89 -1.75 10.57
N THR A 247 5.31 -2.79 11.17
CA THR A 247 3.85 -3.07 11.05
C THR A 247 2.97 -2.20 11.93
N GLN A 248 3.56 -1.55 12.94
CA GLN A 248 2.87 -0.71 13.92
C GLN A 248 3.31 0.76 13.87
N GLU A 249 4.40 1.05 13.15
CA GLU A 249 4.98 2.38 13.04
C GLU A 249 4.18 3.32 12.13
N ASP A 250 4.27 4.61 12.45
CA ASP A 250 3.82 5.68 11.56
C ASP A 250 4.60 5.65 10.24
N ALA A 251 3.93 6.10 9.17
CA ALA A 251 4.46 6.14 7.81
C ALA A 251 5.71 7.04 7.61
N THR A 252 6.27 7.61 8.68
CA THR A 252 7.44 8.49 8.69
C THR A 252 8.65 7.90 9.39
N ALA A 253 8.56 6.69 9.96
CA ALA A 253 9.69 6.03 10.60
C ALA A 253 10.87 5.85 9.62
N GLN A 254 12.09 6.08 10.14
CA GLN A 254 13.33 6.02 9.35
C GLN A 254 14.11 4.75 9.70
N HIS A 255 14.75 4.14 8.70
CA HIS A 255 15.52 2.91 8.84
C HIS A 255 16.97 3.13 8.41
N GLU A 256 17.91 2.85 9.30
CA GLU A 256 19.33 2.97 9.02
C GLU A 256 19.83 1.82 8.15
N VAL A 257 20.47 2.15 7.04
CA VAL A 257 21.20 1.17 6.22
C VAL A 257 22.55 0.92 6.86
N GLY A 258 22.66 -0.23 7.52
CA GLY A 258 23.87 -0.61 8.23
C GLY A 258 25.11 -0.68 7.32
N THR A 259 26.27 -0.42 7.91
CA THR A 259 27.57 -0.74 7.29
C THR A 259 28.40 -1.55 8.28
N ASP A 260 28.85 -2.73 7.85
CA ASP A 260 29.69 -3.62 8.67
C ASP A 260 31.10 -3.05 8.89
N ALA A 261 31.48 -2.10 8.05
CA ALA A 261 32.77 -1.42 8.11
C ALA A 261 32.84 -0.30 9.16
N GLN A 262 31.78 -0.06 9.94
CA GLN A 262 31.71 1.07 10.89
C GLN A 262 31.48 0.63 12.34
N THR A 263 32.44 -0.11 12.87
CA THR A 263 32.92 0.31 14.18
C THR A 263 34.10 1.22 13.93
N SER A 264 34.32 2.21 14.78
CA SER A 264 35.65 2.81 15.01
C SER A 264 36.64 1.77 15.58
N ALA A 265 36.49 0.50 15.19
CA ALA A 265 37.34 -0.59 15.55
C ALA A 265 38.54 -0.62 14.60
N ARG A 266 39.66 -0.86 15.25
CA ARG A 266 40.98 -1.06 14.68
C ARG A 266 40.92 -1.90 13.40
N PRO A 267 41.79 -1.61 12.41
CA PRO A 267 41.91 -2.43 11.21
C PRO A 267 41.98 -3.91 11.57
N PHE A 268 41.24 -4.74 10.82
CA PHE A 268 41.26 -6.19 10.96
C PHE A 268 42.70 -6.70 10.72
N ALA A 269 43.40 -7.03 11.79
CA ALA A 269 44.67 -7.73 11.71
C ALA A 269 44.36 -9.21 11.48
N SER A 270 44.58 -9.68 10.25
CA SER A 270 44.60 -11.11 9.94
C SER A 270 45.53 -11.83 10.92
N ARG A 271 44.98 -12.76 11.71
CA ARG A 271 45.74 -13.70 12.53
C ARG A 271 45.99 -15.03 11.81
N PHE A 272 45.79 -15.08 10.50
CA PHE A 272 46.27 -16.24 9.74
C PHE A 272 47.79 -16.23 9.81
N PRO A 273 48.43 -17.33 10.28
CA PRO A 273 49.87 -17.48 10.14
C PRO A 273 50.20 -17.30 8.67
N ALA A 274 51.17 -16.43 8.37
CA ALA A 274 51.74 -16.39 7.04
C ALA A 274 52.30 -17.79 6.76
N SER A 275 51.74 -18.46 5.76
CA SER A 275 52.30 -19.65 5.14
C SER A 275 53.60 -19.31 4.43
#